data_AF-A0A1H0JA89-F1
#
_entry.id   AF-A0A1H0JA89-F1
#
_cell.length_a   1.000
_cell.length_b   1.000
_cell.length_c   1.000
_cell.angle_alpha   90.00
_cell.angle_beta   90.00
_cell.angle_gamma   90.00
#
_symmetry.space_group_name_H-M   'P 1'
#
loop_
_entity.id
_entity.type
_entity.pdbx_description
1 polymer ?
#
loop_
_entity_poly.entity_id
_entity_poly.type
_entity_poly.pdbx_seq_one_letter_code
_entity_poly.pdbx_strand_id
1 'polypeptide(L)'
;MDFRSKVLEEPLLEFGDKQTSVDPRYGLTEFGPLQPALGDRVRIGVIGTAETMDGFSSFLERAMAGIPNDSRYVNLNPSFPGLGNRNPFRCSFEVDREGSRVLPNRDIKTVLAVPRHDDAVRSAVDVFIDQARSLLEGSSRPDVIVLALPKQLIEKVVNARSADEDEGDDKDEPAATSLVDFRDLFKARALSLNVPTQIVWPTLWDDHATIGRKFRGTRTVQAPSVRAWNLLNALFYKAGKAPWRLPVKDDEYRTSYLGIGFYRDLDGQRLWTSTAQMFDERGKGIILRGARAHTDRPGNHPYLTREDAYALLRKSADAYRMQHRHYPARVVVLKTSRFETSEVDGFEAALDEVGVDISDMVWVQESTPLALMREGDYPALRGSFVDLGRSAILYSRGSVPYYGTYPGARVPRPLELRPAPGGDTPLAQIAEEILALTKMNWNSTQFDQALPIPIRAARQVGRILKHVSYGDRDQSDYRYYI
;
A
#
# COMPACT_ATOMS: atom_id res chain seq x y z
N MET A 1 23.58 1.47 31.13
CA MET A 1 23.21 1.85 29.76
C MET A 1 21.93 2.66 29.89
N ASP A 2 21.98 3.94 29.54
CA ASP A 2 20.81 4.81 29.62
C ASP A 2 20.14 4.83 28.25
N PHE A 3 18.95 4.24 28.17
CA PHE A 3 18.12 4.29 26.97
C PHE A 3 17.31 5.59 27.00
N ARG A 4 17.43 6.40 25.95
CA ARG A 4 16.59 7.61 25.81
C ARG A 4 15.27 7.22 25.18
N SER A 5 14.17 7.52 25.85
CA SER A 5 12.83 7.27 25.33
C SER A 5 12.05 8.57 25.18
N LYS A 6 11.21 8.66 24.15
CA LYS A 6 10.24 9.74 23.97
C LYS A 6 8.99 9.22 23.27
N VAL A 7 7.87 9.91 23.47
CA VAL A 7 6.66 9.71 22.67
C VAL A 7 6.65 10.82 21.63
N LEU A 8 6.78 10.45 20.36
CA LEU A 8 6.70 11.37 19.24
C LEU A 8 5.27 11.92 19.13
N GLU A 9 5.14 13.19 18.76
CA GLU A 9 3.83 13.76 18.45
C GLU A 9 3.22 13.06 17.23
N GLU A 10 1.89 12.93 17.22
CA GLU A 10 1.22 12.29 16.09
C GLU A 10 1.30 13.23 14.86
N PRO A 11 1.89 12.78 13.74
CA PRO A 11 2.15 13.66 12.60
C PRO A 11 0.88 14.25 12.02
N LEU A 12 0.92 15.53 11.64
CA LEU A 12 -0.19 16.16 10.93
C LEU A 12 -0.19 15.79 9.44
N LEU A 13 -1.37 15.86 8.82
CA LEU A 13 -1.58 15.74 7.38
C LEU A 13 -2.14 17.07 6.87
N GLU A 14 -1.76 17.46 5.66
CA GLU A 14 -2.25 18.67 4.98
C GLU A 14 -3.32 18.32 3.95
N PHE A 15 -4.38 19.12 3.92
CA PHE A 15 -5.59 18.98 3.12
C PHE A 15 -5.83 20.24 2.26
N GLY A 16 -7.05 20.40 1.72
CA GLY A 16 -7.46 21.62 1.03
C GLY A 16 -7.17 22.88 1.84
N ASP A 17 -6.87 23.97 1.15
CA ASP A 17 -6.62 25.29 1.73
C ASP A 17 -5.47 25.32 2.77
N LYS A 18 -4.51 24.38 2.65
CA LYS A 18 -3.36 24.18 3.56
C LYS A 18 -3.74 23.90 5.02
N GLN A 19 -4.98 23.47 5.26
CA GLN A 19 -5.43 23.10 6.60
C GLN A 19 -4.86 21.74 7.00
N THR A 20 -4.66 21.54 8.29
CA THR A 20 -4.03 20.32 8.81
C THR A 20 -4.91 19.55 9.77
N SER A 21 -4.82 18.22 9.73
CA SER A 21 -5.46 17.35 10.72
C SER A 21 -4.65 16.09 10.98
N VAL A 22 -4.81 15.51 12.17
CA VAL A 22 -4.27 14.19 12.50
C VAL A 22 -5.03 13.08 11.75
N ASP A 23 -6.35 13.18 11.62
CA ASP A 23 -7.16 12.12 11.03
C ASP A 23 -7.54 12.42 9.58
N PRO A 24 -7.27 11.50 8.62
CA PRO A 24 -7.64 11.67 7.23
C PRO A 24 -9.13 11.92 6.98
N ARG A 25 -10.02 11.27 7.74
CA ARG A 25 -11.47 11.33 7.50
C ARG A 25 -12.03 12.65 8.01
N TYR A 26 -11.58 13.07 9.19
CA TYR A 26 -11.90 14.40 9.70
C TYR A 26 -11.37 15.49 8.76
N GLY A 27 -10.08 15.43 8.39
CA GLY A 27 -9.46 16.40 7.50
C GLY A 27 -10.16 16.50 6.14
N LEU A 28 -10.50 15.38 5.51
CA LEU A 28 -11.29 15.37 4.27
C LEU A 28 -12.70 15.95 4.46
N THR A 29 -13.36 15.65 5.58
CA THR A 29 -14.74 16.14 5.83
C THR A 29 -14.77 17.66 6.00
N GLU A 30 -13.81 18.22 6.75
CA GLU A 30 -13.79 19.64 7.08
C GLU A 30 -13.10 20.48 6.00
N PHE A 31 -11.99 20.00 5.46
CA PHE A 31 -11.10 20.78 4.60
C PHE A 31 -11.06 20.30 3.15
N GLY A 32 -11.64 19.14 2.84
CA GLY A 32 -11.60 18.54 1.50
C GLY A 32 -10.19 18.13 1.04
N PRO A 33 -10.06 17.59 -0.18
CA PRO A 33 -8.78 17.12 -0.69
C PRO A 33 -7.89 18.26 -1.21
N LEU A 34 -6.61 17.96 -1.46
CA LEU A 34 -5.62 18.90 -2.01
C LEU A 34 -5.96 19.48 -3.38
N GLN A 35 -6.77 18.78 -4.18
CA GLN A 35 -7.10 19.16 -5.55
C GLN A 35 -8.62 19.33 -5.72
N PRO A 36 -9.22 20.42 -5.23
CA PRO A 36 -10.64 20.68 -5.38
C PRO A 36 -10.92 21.32 -6.73
N ALA A 37 -10.94 20.54 -7.82
CA ALA A 37 -11.50 21.03 -9.08
C ALA A 37 -13.03 20.91 -9.03
N LEU A 38 -13.71 22.02 -9.33
CA LEU A 38 -15.16 22.12 -9.21
C LEU A 38 -15.83 21.33 -10.33
N GLY A 39 -16.72 20.41 -9.99
CA GLY A 39 -17.39 19.54 -10.97
C GLY A 39 -16.58 18.31 -11.39
N ASP A 40 -15.45 18.04 -10.73
CA ASP A 40 -14.69 16.82 -10.94
C ASP A 40 -15.54 15.59 -10.65
N ARG A 41 -15.36 14.58 -11.50
CA ARG A 41 -15.98 13.27 -11.37
C ARG A 41 -14.94 12.16 -11.48
N VAL A 42 -15.24 11.03 -10.86
CA VAL A 42 -14.50 9.77 -11.04
C VAL A 42 -15.43 8.80 -11.76
N ARG A 43 -15.09 8.46 -13.00
CA ARG A 43 -15.81 7.48 -13.82
C ARG A 43 -15.31 6.07 -13.49
N ILE A 44 -16.22 5.22 -13.07
CA ILE A 44 -15.94 3.86 -12.64
C ILE A 44 -16.54 2.90 -13.67
N GLY A 45 -15.70 2.09 -14.29
CA GLY A 45 -16.16 0.95 -15.08
C GLY A 45 -16.25 -0.29 -14.20
N VAL A 46 -17.29 -1.11 -14.34
CA VAL A 46 -17.49 -2.29 -13.48
C VAL A 46 -17.52 -3.57 -14.30
N ILE A 47 -16.78 -4.58 -13.85
CA ILE A 47 -16.78 -5.93 -14.42
C ILE A 47 -17.19 -6.91 -13.32
N GLY A 48 -18.28 -7.64 -13.53
CA GLY A 48 -18.85 -8.55 -12.54
C GLY A 48 -20.03 -9.35 -13.11
N THR A 49 -20.70 -10.15 -12.29
CA THR A 49 -22.02 -10.68 -12.68
C THR A 49 -23.06 -9.58 -12.53
N ALA A 50 -24.25 -9.76 -13.12
CA ALA A 50 -25.36 -8.81 -12.92
C ALA A 50 -25.61 -8.56 -11.42
N GLU A 51 -25.65 -9.62 -10.62
CA GLU A 51 -25.81 -9.55 -9.16
C GLU A 51 -24.71 -8.73 -8.46
N THR A 52 -23.43 -8.95 -8.79
CA THR A 52 -22.35 -8.22 -8.11
C THR A 52 -22.22 -6.78 -8.58
N MET A 53 -22.59 -6.49 -9.83
CA MET A 53 -22.66 -5.14 -10.38
C MET A 53 -23.79 -4.33 -9.74
N ASP A 54 -24.97 -4.93 -9.58
CA ASP A 54 -26.11 -4.31 -8.90
C ASP A 54 -25.76 -4.06 -7.43
N GLY A 55 -25.18 -5.05 -6.74
CA GLY A 55 -24.74 -4.89 -5.34
C GLY A 55 -23.71 -3.78 -5.14
N PHE A 56 -22.73 -3.66 -6.05
CA PHE A 56 -21.77 -2.56 -6.02
C PHE A 56 -22.43 -1.20 -6.26
N SER A 57 -23.36 -1.12 -7.23
CA SER A 57 -24.09 0.11 -7.55
C SER A 57 -24.96 0.56 -6.38
N SER A 58 -25.73 -0.35 -5.76
CA SER A 58 -26.52 -0.06 -4.57
C SER A 58 -25.66 0.38 -3.38
N PHE A 59 -24.45 -0.15 -3.24
CA PHE A 59 -23.52 0.32 -2.21
C PHE A 59 -23.01 1.73 -2.47
N LEU A 60 -22.72 2.09 -3.71
CA LEU A 60 -22.34 3.46 -4.06
C LEU A 60 -23.49 4.44 -3.79
N GLU A 61 -24.73 4.07 -4.13
CA GLU A 61 -25.92 4.88 -3.79
C GLU A 61 -26.10 5.04 -2.28
N ARG A 62 -25.95 3.95 -1.51
CA ARG A 62 -25.94 3.98 -0.04
C ARG A 62 -24.81 4.88 0.50
N ALA A 63 -23.61 4.80 -0.07
CA ALA A 63 -22.50 5.64 0.32
C ALA A 63 -22.77 7.12 -0.01
N MET A 64 -23.35 7.44 -1.17
CA MET A 64 -23.72 8.80 -1.56
C MET A 64 -24.71 9.44 -0.58
N ALA A 65 -25.70 8.68 -0.10
CA ALA A 65 -26.66 9.14 0.90
C ALA A 65 -26.06 9.33 2.31
N GLY A 66 -24.93 8.67 2.58
CA GLY A 66 -24.28 8.65 3.89
C GLY A 66 -24.57 7.36 4.66
N ILE A 67 -23.60 6.93 5.47
CA ILE A 67 -23.66 5.70 6.24
C ILE A 67 -23.36 6.04 7.71
N PRO A 68 -24.39 6.14 8.57
CA PRO A 68 -24.18 6.37 9.98
C PRO A 68 -23.50 5.17 10.62
N ASN A 69 -22.71 5.42 11.68
CA ASN A 69 -22.15 4.37 12.51
C ASN A 69 -22.22 4.77 13.98
N ASP A 70 -22.95 3.99 14.76
CA ASP A 70 -23.07 4.18 16.20
C ASP A 70 -22.01 3.34 16.93
N SER A 71 -20.76 3.82 16.89
CA SER A 71 -19.63 3.17 17.54
C SER A 71 -19.24 3.92 18.81
N ARG A 72 -18.98 3.19 19.90
CA ARG A 72 -18.33 3.72 21.10
C ARG A 72 -17.00 4.42 20.78
N TYR A 73 -16.30 3.98 19.73
CA TYR A 73 -15.06 4.57 19.25
C TYR A 73 -15.33 5.44 18.02
N VAL A 74 -15.99 6.59 18.21
CA VAL A 74 -16.42 7.50 17.14
C VAL A 74 -15.28 7.95 16.22
N ASN A 75 -14.08 8.15 16.76
CA ASN A 75 -12.90 8.55 15.98
C ASN A 75 -12.26 7.36 15.24
N LEU A 76 -12.39 6.14 15.78
CA LEU A 76 -11.87 4.94 15.10
C LEU A 76 -12.79 4.50 13.97
N ASN A 77 -14.11 4.56 14.19
CA ASN A 77 -15.12 4.14 13.24
C ASN A 77 -16.16 5.25 13.02
N PRO A 78 -15.79 6.40 12.43
CA PRO A 78 -16.72 7.49 12.20
C PRO A 78 -17.77 7.10 11.16
N SER A 79 -18.91 7.79 11.22
CA SER A 79 -19.91 7.78 10.14
C SER A 79 -19.28 8.24 8.81
N PHE A 80 -19.87 7.81 7.70
CA PHE A 80 -19.58 8.36 6.39
C PHE A 80 -20.63 9.44 6.06
N PRO A 81 -20.24 10.71 5.84
CA PRO A 81 -21.20 11.82 5.73
C PRO A 81 -22.00 11.85 4.43
N GLY A 82 -21.65 11.02 3.46
CA GLY A 82 -22.24 11.04 2.12
C GLY A 82 -21.45 11.91 1.13
N LEU A 83 -21.97 12.02 -0.08
CA LEU A 83 -21.38 12.79 -1.17
C LEU A 83 -22.23 14.02 -1.58
N GLY A 84 -23.17 14.42 -0.71
CA GLY A 84 -23.98 15.64 -0.86
C GLY A 84 -23.22 16.91 -0.46
N ASN A 85 -23.87 17.83 0.27
CA ASN A 85 -23.30 19.15 0.59
C ASN A 85 -21.99 19.11 1.39
N ARG A 86 -21.74 18.06 2.19
CA ARG A 86 -20.50 17.85 2.94
C ARG A 86 -19.64 16.74 2.32
N ASN A 87 -19.54 16.72 0.99
CA ASN A 87 -18.75 15.73 0.26
C ASN A 87 -17.25 15.83 0.62
N PRO A 88 -16.68 14.82 1.31
CA PRO A 88 -15.27 14.86 1.75
C PRO A 88 -14.27 14.88 0.60
N PHE A 89 -14.67 14.42 -0.58
CA PHE A 89 -13.81 14.33 -1.77
C PHE A 89 -14.03 15.48 -2.74
N ARG A 90 -15.05 16.34 -2.50
CA ARG A 90 -15.46 17.43 -3.41
C ARG A 90 -15.65 16.96 -4.87
N CYS A 91 -16.01 15.67 -5.04
CA CYS A 91 -16.02 14.97 -6.32
C CYS A 91 -17.14 13.92 -6.36
N SER A 92 -17.82 13.75 -7.50
CA SER A 92 -18.80 12.68 -7.69
C SER A 92 -18.14 11.37 -8.12
N PHE A 93 -18.76 10.25 -7.77
CA PHE A 93 -18.35 8.91 -8.20
C PHE A 93 -19.48 8.33 -9.05
N GLU A 94 -19.20 8.07 -10.32
CA GLU A 94 -20.21 7.70 -11.31
C GLU A 94 -19.87 6.34 -11.89
N VAL A 95 -20.79 5.38 -11.76
CA VAL A 95 -20.68 4.11 -12.48
C VAL A 95 -21.12 4.33 -13.92
N ASP A 96 -20.19 4.13 -14.82
CA ASP A 96 -20.45 4.25 -16.24
C ASP A 96 -21.16 3.00 -16.75
N ARG A 97 -22.43 3.15 -17.16
CA ARG A 97 -23.23 2.04 -17.69
C ARG A 97 -22.68 1.54 -19.03
N GLU A 98 -22.17 2.44 -19.88
CA GLU A 98 -21.55 2.07 -21.15
C GLU A 98 -20.16 1.46 -20.93
N GLY A 99 -19.48 1.93 -19.88
CA GLY A 99 -18.21 1.43 -19.37
C GLY A 99 -18.32 0.24 -18.40
N SER A 100 -19.42 -0.52 -18.44
CA SER A 100 -19.60 -1.71 -17.60
C SER A 100 -19.81 -2.99 -18.42
N ARG A 101 -19.33 -4.13 -17.92
CA ARG A 101 -19.39 -5.43 -18.61
C ARG A 101 -19.84 -6.55 -17.68
N VAL A 102 -20.92 -7.23 -18.08
CA VAL A 102 -21.44 -8.40 -17.37
C VAL A 102 -20.63 -9.63 -17.79
N LEU A 103 -20.10 -10.34 -16.81
CA LEU A 103 -19.45 -11.63 -17.00
C LEU A 103 -20.48 -12.71 -17.36
N PRO A 104 -20.31 -13.39 -18.51
CA PRO A 104 -21.17 -14.51 -18.86
C PRO A 104 -21.05 -15.66 -17.87
N ASN A 105 -22.18 -16.24 -17.46
CA ASN A 105 -22.22 -17.42 -16.59
C ASN A 105 -21.44 -18.62 -17.15
N ARG A 106 -21.33 -18.72 -18.49
CA ARG A 106 -20.53 -19.74 -19.16
C ARG A 106 -19.06 -19.65 -18.74
N ASP A 107 -18.49 -18.45 -18.73
CA ASP A 107 -17.06 -18.25 -18.49
C ASP A 107 -16.73 -18.53 -17.01
N ILE A 108 -17.65 -18.18 -16.10
CA ILE A 108 -17.55 -18.56 -14.68
C ILE A 108 -17.56 -20.08 -14.52
N LYS A 109 -18.49 -20.80 -15.16
CA LYS A 109 -18.55 -22.27 -15.12
C LYS A 109 -17.27 -22.91 -15.65
N THR A 110 -16.70 -22.37 -16.72
CA THR A 110 -15.42 -22.81 -17.27
C THR A 110 -14.31 -22.73 -16.22
N VAL A 111 -14.16 -21.58 -15.55
CA VAL A 111 -13.16 -21.38 -14.49
C VAL A 111 -13.38 -22.35 -13.31
N LEU A 112 -14.63 -22.53 -12.88
CA LEU A 112 -14.96 -23.42 -11.75
C LEU A 112 -14.63 -24.89 -12.05
N ALA A 113 -14.78 -25.30 -13.31
CA ALA A 113 -14.49 -26.66 -13.78
C ALA A 113 -12.99 -26.98 -13.88
N VAL A 114 -12.10 -25.98 -13.87
CA VAL A 114 -10.64 -26.20 -13.92
C VAL A 114 -10.18 -26.94 -12.65
N PRO A 115 -9.56 -28.13 -12.75
CA PRO A 115 -9.20 -28.92 -11.56
C PRO A 115 -8.09 -28.29 -10.73
N ARG A 116 -7.01 -27.85 -11.38
CA ARG A 116 -5.80 -27.30 -10.74
C ARG A 116 -6.04 -25.83 -10.35
N HIS A 117 -5.67 -25.47 -9.12
CA HIS A 117 -5.90 -24.13 -8.60
C HIS A 117 -5.18 -23.04 -9.42
N ASP A 118 -3.88 -23.20 -9.67
CA ASP A 118 -3.10 -22.19 -10.41
C ASP A 118 -3.64 -21.97 -11.83
N ASP A 119 -4.11 -23.03 -12.49
CA ASP A 119 -4.72 -22.94 -13.82
C ASP A 119 -6.10 -22.26 -13.75
N ALA A 120 -6.86 -22.51 -12.69
CA ALA A 120 -8.13 -21.81 -12.44
C ALA A 120 -7.90 -20.32 -12.16
N VAL A 121 -6.84 -19.96 -11.43
CA VAL A 121 -6.44 -18.58 -11.18
C VAL A 121 -6.07 -17.89 -12.49
N ARG A 122 -5.22 -18.51 -13.33
CA ARG A 122 -4.84 -17.97 -14.64
C ARG A 122 -6.05 -17.78 -15.55
N SER A 123 -6.90 -18.81 -15.66
CA SER A 123 -8.12 -18.75 -16.46
C SER A 123 -9.08 -17.64 -15.98
N ALA A 124 -9.24 -17.47 -14.66
CA ALA A 124 -10.04 -16.38 -14.11
C ALA A 124 -9.45 -15.01 -14.46
N VAL A 125 -8.14 -14.82 -14.30
CA VAL A 125 -7.45 -13.57 -14.64
C VAL A 125 -7.64 -13.23 -16.11
N ASP A 126 -7.45 -14.21 -17.01
CA ASP A 126 -7.60 -14.00 -18.46
C ASP A 126 -9.02 -13.53 -18.80
N VAL A 127 -10.06 -14.17 -18.24
CA VAL A 127 -11.46 -13.75 -18.41
C VAL A 127 -11.66 -12.29 -18.00
N PHE A 128 -11.15 -11.87 -16.84
CA PHE A 128 -11.31 -10.48 -16.38
C PHE A 128 -10.50 -9.48 -17.24
N ILE A 129 -9.30 -9.85 -17.67
CA ILE A 129 -8.45 -9.00 -18.50
C ILE A 129 -9.05 -8.80 -19.89
N ASP A 130 -9.61 -9.85 -20.49
CA ASP A 130 -10.26 -9.76 -21.80
C ASP A 130 -11.52 -8.88 -21.74
N GLN A 131 -12.33 -9.02 -20.68
CA GLN A 131 -13.46 -8.10 -20.46
C GLN A 131 -12.99 -6.66 -20.25
N ALA A 132 -11.89 -6.44 -19.53
CA ALA A 132 -11.33 -5.11 -19.33
C ALA A 132 -10.79 -4.48 -20.63
N ARG A 133 -10.16 -5.28 -21.50
CA ARG A 133 -9.73 -4.83 -22.83
C ARG A 133 -10.92 -4.42 -23.69
N SER A 134 -11.94 -5.28 -23.78
CA SER A 134 -13.17 -4.99 -24.53
C SER A 134 -13.94 -3.78 -23.98
N LEU A 135 -13.88 -3.54 -22.67
CA LEU A 135 -14.43 -2.34 -22.04
C LEU A 135 -13.67 -1.08 -22.50
N LEU A 136 -12.34 -1.13 -22.55
CA LEU A 136 -11.48 -0.01 -22.94
C LEU A 136 -11.50 0.31 -24.44
N GLU A 137 -11.95 -0.62 -25.29
CA GLU A 137 -12.23 -0.38 -26.71
C GLU A 137 -13.53 0.41 -26.94
N GLY A 138 -14.37 0.55 -25.91
CA GLY A 138 -15.61 1.32 -25.96
C GLY A 138 -15.40 2.84 -26.08
N SER A 139 -16.50 3.55 -26.34
CA SER A 139 -16.53 5.01 -26.45
C SER A 139 -16.24 5.75 -25.14
N SER A 140 -16.62 5.15 -24.01
CA SER A 140 -16.43 5.75 -22.70
C SER A 140 -15.34 5.03 -21.90
N ARG A 141 -14.22 5.74 -21.70
CA ARG A 141 -13.08 5.22 -20.96
C ARG A 141 -13.20 5.60 -19.47
N PRO A 142 -13.26 4.61 -18.55
CA PRO A 142 -13.31 4.90 -17.12
C PRO A 142 -11.96 5.38 -16.59
N ASP A 143 -11.99 6.12 -15.48
CA ASP A 143 -10.79 6.52 -14.75
C ASP A 143 -10.24 5.35 -13.90
N VAL A 144 -11.14 4.47 -13.42
CA VAL A 144 -10.81 3.26 -12.64
C VAL A 144 -11.73 2.10 -13.02
N ILE A 145 -11.20 0.89 -13.15
CA ILE A 145 -11.99 -0.33 -13.37
C ILE A 145 -12.17 -1.10 -12.05
N VAL A 146 -13.41 -1.35 -11.64
CA VAL A 146 -13.77 -2.15 -10.49
C VAL A 146 -14.13 -3.58 -10.91
N LEU A 147 -13.50 -4.56 -10.27
CA LEU A 147 -13.79 -5.98 -10.43
C LEU A 147 -14.66 -6.44 -9.27
N ALA A 148 -15.95 -6.59 -9.52
CA ALA A 148 -16.92 -7.08 -8.56
C ALA A 148 -17.00 -8.62 -8.61
N LEU A 149 -16.14 -9.27 -7.83
CA LEU A 149 -15.97 -10.72 -7.88
C LEU A 149 -17.18 -11.47 -7.31
N PRO A 150 -17.78 -12.43 -8.04
CA PRO A 150 -18.83 -13.29 -7.49
C PRO A 150 -18.26 -14.27 -6.45
N LYS A 151 -19.06 -14.61 -5.43
CA LYS A 151 -18.67 -15.47 -4.31
C LYS A 151 -18.02 -16.78 -4.76
N GLN A 152 -18.59 -17.43 -5.78
CA GLN A 152 -18.09 -18.70 -6.33
C GLN A 152 -16.65 -18.60 -6.85
N LEU A 153 -16.30 -17.50 -7.54
CA LEU A 153 -14.93 -17.29 -8.00
C LEU A 153 -14.00 -17.01 -6.81
N ILE A 154 -14.41 -16.21 -5.84
CA ILE A 154 -13.61 -15.94 -4.63
C ILE A 154 -13.26 -17.25 -3.90
N GLU A 155 -14.24 -18.13 -3.70
CA GLU A 155 -14.03 -19.42 -3.04
C GLU A 155 -13.10 -20.35 -3.84
N LYS A 156 -13.14 -20.29 -5.18
CA LYS A 156 -12.31 -21.12 -6.06
C LYS A 156 -10.87 -20.62 -6.23
N VAL A 157 -10.69 -19.32 -6.49
CA VAL A 157 -9.40 -18.77 -6.98
C VAL A 157 -8.71 -17.86 -5.96
N VAL A 158 -9.39 -17.44 -4.89
CA VAL A 158 -8.81 -16.55 -3.87
C VAL A 158 -8.61 -17.27 -2.54
N ASN A 159 -9.57 -18.09 -2.11
CA ASN A 159 -9.55 -18.74 -0.80
C ASN A 159 -9.13 -20.21 -0.82
N ALA A 160 -8.88 -20.80 -2.00
CA ALA A 160 -8.44 -22.19 -2.09
C ALA A 160 -6.94 -22.29 -1.79
N ARG A 161 -6.58 -22.52 -0.53
CA ARG A 161 -5.31 -23.19 -0.21
C ARG A 161 -5.50 -24.70 -0.13
N SER A 162 -4.50 -25.42 -0.63
CA SER A 162 -4.37 -26.87 -0.75
C SER A 162 -4.17 -27.54 0.62
N ALA A 163 -4.52 -28.82 0.72
CA ALA A 163 -4.60 -29.59 1.96
C ALA A 163 -3.25 -29.96 2.63
N ASP A 164 -2.11 -29.42 2.17
CA ASP A 164 -0.77 -29.82 2.62
C ASP A 164 -0.05 -28.75 3.48
N GLU A 165 -0.77 -27.79 4.07
CA GLU A 165 -0.21 -26.84 5.06
C GLU A 165 -0.52 -27.25 6.52
N ASP A 166 -0.56 -28.56 6.80
CA ASP A 166 -0.50 -29.09 8.17
C ASP A 166 0.97 -29.44 8.49
N GLU A 167 1.62 -28.57 9.27
CA GLU A 167 2.62 -28.83 10.33
C GLU A 167 3.59 -27.64 10.48
N GLY A 168 3.52 -26.95 11.63
CA GLY A 168 4.59 -26.08 12.12
C GLY A 168 4.22 -24.61 12.30
N ASP A 169 3.76 -24.27 13.50
CA ASP A 169 4.14 -22.99 14.13
C ASP A 169 5.69 -22.95 14.21
N ASP A 170 6.26 -21.76 14.00
CA ASP A 170 7.70 -21.46 13.91
C ASP A 170 8.46 -21.94 12.66
N LYS A 171 8.62 -21.02 11.69
CA LYS A 171 9.92 -20.68 11.07
C LYS A 171 9.83 -19.46 10.13
N ASP A 172 10.78 -18.56 10.29
CA ASP A 172 11.12 -17.41 9.44
C ASP A 172 11.65 -17.82 8.04
N GLU A 173 10.93 -18.69 7.33
CA GLU A 173 11.15 -18.90 5.89
C GLU A 173 9.80 -18.88 5.16
N PRO A 174 9.65 -18.15 4.05
CA PRO A 174 8.49 -18.35 3.19
C PRO A 174 8.60 -19.75 2.59
N ALA A 175 7.80 -20.67 3.11
CA ALA A 175 7.64 -22.02 2.57
C ALA A 175 7.46 -21.92 1.05
N ALA A 176 8.35 -22.60 0.33
CA ALA A 176 8.45 -22.63 -1.12
C ALA A 176 7.37 -23.53 -1.73
N THR A 177 6.10 -23.18 -1.55
CA THR A 177 4.98 -23.79 -2.28
C THR A 177 4.24 -22.69 -3.02
N SER A 178 4.68 -22.48 -4.26
CA SER A 178 4.23 -21.48 -5.23
C SER A 178 2.75 -21.66 -5.62
N LEU A 179 1.82 -21.28 -4.74
CA LEU A 179 0.44 -21.02 -5.17
C LEU A 179 0.36 -19.62 -5.78
N VAL A 180 -0.18 -19.54 -7.00
CA VAL A 180 -0.35 -18.28 -7.71
C VAL A 180 -1.46 -17.46 -7.04
N ASP A 181 -1.12 -16.30 -6.48
CA ASP A 181 -2.10 -15.39 -5.87
C ASP A 181 -2.90 -14.65 -6.96
N PHE A 182 -4.23 -14.78 -6.93
CA PHE A 182 -5.12 -14.17 -7.92
C PHE A 182 -4.95 -12.64 -8.01
N ARG A 183 -4.83 -11.94 -6.87
CA ARG A 183 -4.71 -10.48 -6.86
C ARG A 183 -3.37 -10.06 -7.47
N ASP A 184 -2.29 -10.72 -7.06
CA ASP A 184 -0.95 -10.40 -7.54
C ASP A 184 -0.83 -10.64 -9.06
N LEU A 185 -1.34 -11.79 -9.55
CA LEU A 185 -1.34 -12.10 -10.99
C LEU A 185 -2.27 -11.17 -11.78
N PHE A 186 -3.49 -10.92 -11.29
CA PHE A 186 -4.42 -10.01 -11.95
C PHE A 186 -3.81 -8.61 -12.10
N LYS A 187 -3.22 -8.08 -11.03
CA LYS A 187 -2.59 -6.76 -11.03
C LYS A 187 -1.43 -6.68 -12.02
N ALA A 188 -0.62 -7.74 -12.10
CA ALA A 188 0.48 -7.82 -13.07
C ALA A 188 -0.02 -7.74 -14.52
N ARG A 189 -1.05 -8.51 -14.87
CA ARG A 189 -1.66 -8.46 -16.22
C ARG A 189 -2.34 -7.12 -16.50
N ALA A 190 -2.98 -6.54 -15.48
CA ALA A 190 -3.69 -5.27 -15.59
C ALA A 190 -2.77 -4.06 -15.83
N LEU A 191 -1.46 -4.15 -15.57
CA LEU A 191 -0.50 -3.08 -15.89
C LEU A 191 -0.54 -2.67 -17.37
N SER A 192 -0.83 -3.63 -18.26
CA SER A 192 -0.95 -3.39 -19.71
C SER A 192 -2.17 -2.57 -20.11
N LEU A 193 -3.20 -2.49 -19.25
CA LEU A 193 -4.45 -1.78 -19.54
C LEU A 193 -4.30 -0.26 -19.46
N ASN A 194 -3.23 0.25 -18.82
CA ASN A 194 -3.03 1.67 -18.55
C ASN A 194 -4.21 2.35 -17.80
N VAL A 195 -5.05 1.58 -17.12
CA VAL A 195 -6.14 2.06 -16.27
C VAL A 195 -6.06 1.35 -14.91
N PRO A 196 -6.04 2.08 -13.77
CA PRO A 196 -5.99 1.47 -12.45
C PRO A 196 -7.20 0.58 -12.16
N THR A 197 -6.99 -0.48 -11.39
CA THR A 197 -8.03 -1.47 -11.08
C THR A 197 -8.32 -1.55 -9.58
N GLN A 198 -9.53 -1.95 -9.20
CA GLN A 198 -9.91 -2.17 -7.81
C GLN A 198 -10.74 -3.45 -7.70
N ILE A 199 -10.30 -4.39 -6.87
CA ILE A 199 -11.06 -5.62 -6.60
C ILE A 199 -12.00 -5.37 -5.43
N VAL A 200 -13.27 -5.74 -5.57
CA VAL A 200 -14.30 -5.65 -4.54
C VAL A 200 -15.04 -6.98 -4.43
N TRP A 201 -15.53 -7.29 -3.23
CA TRP A 201 -16.19 -8.55 -2.90
C TRP A 201 -17.60 -8.29 -2.35
N PRO A 202 -18.51 -9.28 -2.34
CA PRO A 202 -19.86 -9.14 -1.82
C PRO A 202 -19.95 -8.57 -0.39
N THR A 203 -18.97 -8.90 0.46
CA THR A 203 -18.83 -8.34 1.82
C THR A 203 -18.70 -6.82 1.89
N LEU A 204 -18.52 -6.13 0.75
CA LEU A 204 -18.50 -4.67 0.68
C LEU A 204 -19.91 -4.08 0.77
N TRP A 205 -20.88 -4.68 0.08
CA TRP A 205 -22.24 -4.17 -0.03
C TRP A 205 -23.24 -4.95 0.82
N ASP A 206 -23.03 -6.25 0.97
CA ASP A 206 -23.85 -7.12 1.82
C ASP A 206 -23.16 -7.30 3.19
N ASP A 207 -23.82 -6.78 4.22
CA ASP A 207 -23.37 -6.82 5.62
C ASP A 207 -23.49 -8.23 6.24
N HIS A 208 -24.32 -9.09 5.64
CA HIS A 208 -24.52 -10.48 6.05
C HIS A 208 -23.74 -11.48 5.20
N ALA A 209 -23.12 -11.02 4.10
CA ALA A 209 -22.33 -11.89 3.24
C ALA A 209 -21.20 -12.55 4.04
N THR A 210 -21.23 -13.88 4.07
CA THR A 210 -20.15 -14.68 4.60
C THR A 210 -19.37 -15.33 3.47
N ILE A 211 -18.07 -15.09 3.48
CA ILE A 211 -17.11 -15.74 2.59
C ILE A 211 -16.24 -16.60 3.49
N GLY A 212 -16.42 -17.92 3.41
CA GLY A 212 -15.68 -18.87 4.22
C GLY A 212 -14.18 -18.83 3.92
N ARG A 213 -13.35 -18.94 4.95
CA ARG A 213 -11.95 -19.37 4.82
C ARG A 213 -11.87 -20.85 5.18
N LYS A 214 -11.14 -21.65 4.40
CA LYS A 214 -11.03 -23.11 4.65
C LYS A 214 -10.50 -23.47 6.06
N PHE A 215 -9.68 -22.63 6.69
CA PHE A 215 -9.01 -22.95 7.97
C PHE A 215 -9.06 -21.86 9.06
N ARG A 216 -9.72 -20.72 8.85
CA ARG A 216 -9.78 -19.63 9.85
C ARG A 216 -11.11 -18.87 9.80
N GLY A 217 -12.17 -19.51 10.29
CA GLY A 217 -13.48 -18.89 10.56
C GLY A 217 -14.06 -18.04 9.42
N THR A 218 -15.02 -17.18 9.76
CA THR A 218 -15.53 -16.14 8.86
C THR A 218 -14.61 -14.91 8.91
N ARG A 219 -14.40 -14.25 7.77
CA ARG A 219 -13.64 -12.99 7.73
C ARG A 219 -14.42 -11.93 8.50
N THR A 220 -13.83 -11.35 9.55
CA THR A 220 -14.35 -10.14 10.18
C THR A 220 -14.19 -8.97 9.21
N VAL A 221 -15.31 -8.32 8.91
CA VAL A 221 -15.39 -7.21 7.98
C VAL A 221 -15.51 -5.90 8.77
N GLN A 222 -14.90 -4.83 8.27
CA GLN A 222 -15.03 -3.50 8.87
C GLN A 222 -16.47 -2.99 8.79
N ALA A 223 -16.82 -2.05 9.68
CA ALA A 223 -18.12 -1.39 9.65
C ALA A 223 -18.41 -0.76 8.28
N PRO A 224 -19.67 -0.71 7.83
CA PRO A 224 -20.04 -0.21 6.51
C PRO A 224 -19.51 1.20 6.20
N SER A 225 -19.52 2.10 7.19
CA SER A 225 -18.99 3.46 7.03
C SER A 225 -17.48 3.48 6.75
N VAL A 226 -16.72 2.64 7.45
CA VAL A 226 -15.26 2.50 7.26
C VAL A 226 -14.95 1.89 5.90
N ARG A 227 -15.77 0.94 5.42
CA ARG A 227 -15.63 0.41 4.06
C ARG A 227 -15.85 1.50 3.00
N ALA A 228 -16.85 2.36 3.18
CA ALA A 228 -17.10 3.48 2.26
C ALA A 228 -15.92 4.47 2.24
N TRP A 229 -15.42 4.86 3.42
CA TRP A 229 -14.22 5.71 3.54
C TRP A 229 -13.02 5.13 2.78
N ASN A 230 -12.69 3.86 3.03
CA ASN A 230 -11.54 3.21 2.40
C ASN A 230 -11.72 3.04 0.88
N LEU A 231 -12.90 2.61 0.43
CA LEU A 231 -13.18 2.40 -0.99
C LEU A 231 -13.11 3.71 -1.77
N LEU A 232 -13.85 4.73 -1.36
CA LEU A 232 -13.93 5.98 -2.10
C LEU A 232 -12.59 6.72 -2.11
N ASN A 233 -11.84 6.67 -1.00
CA ASN A 233 -10.48 7.21 -0.96
C ASN A 233 -9.52 6.48 -1.92
N ALA A 234 -9.59 5.15 -1.96
CA ALA A 234 -8.78 4.36 -2.89
C ALA A 234 -9.14 4.65 -4.36
N LEU A 235 -10.43 4.78 -4.67
CA LEU A 235 -10.89 5.15 -6.02
C LEU A 235 -10.46 6.57 -6.41
N PHE A 236 -10.56 7.53 -5.48
CA PHE A 236 -10.13 8.91 -5.68
C PHE A 236 -8.64 8.99 -6.04
N TYR A 237 -7.78 8.31 -5.28
CA TYR A 237 -6.35 8.24 -5.58
C TYR A 237 -6.04 7.51 -6.89
N LYS A 238 -6.72 6.40 -7.16
CA LYS A 238 -6.56 5.66 -8.42
C LYS A 238 -6.95 6.49 -9.64
N ALA A 239 -7.96 7.36 -9.51
CA ALA A 239 -8.31 8.32 -10.54
C ALA A 239 -7.26 9.44 -10.74
N GLY A 240 -6.13 9.40 -10.00
CA GLY A 240 -5.02 10.35 -10.12
C GLY A 240 -5.12 11.57 -9.21
N LYS A 241 -6.05 11.58 -8.24
CA LYS A 241 -6.29 12.72 -7.35
C LYS A 241 -5.70 12.46 -5.97
N ALA A 242 -4.88 13.38 -5.45
CA ALA A 242 -4.27 13.21 -4.13
C ALA A 242 -5.20 13.72 -3.02
N PRO A 243 -5.60 12.88 -2.04
CA PRO A 243 -6.54 13.30 -1.00
C PRO A 243 -5.87 14.17 0.07
N TRP A 244 -4.64 13.86 0.47
CA TRP A 244 -3.86 14.61 1.46
C TRP A 244 -2.36 14.40 1.23
N ARG A 245 -1.52 15.23 1.86
CA ARG A 245 -0.05 15.10 1.85
C ARG A 245 0.55 15.35 3.22
N LEU A 246 1.85 15.15 3.36
CA LEU A 246 2.58 15.64 4.53
C LEU A 246 2.72 17.17 4.43
N PRO A 247 2.50 17.91 5.53
CA PRO A 247 2.74 19.35 5.56
C PRO A 247 4.18 19.67 5.19
N VAL A 248 4.37 20.70 4.36
CA VAL A 248 5.71 21.21 4.04
C VAL A 248 6.09 22.20 5.11
N LYS A 249 7.16 21.93 5.87
CA LYS A 249 7.72 22.93 6.80
C LYS A 249 8.69 23.84 6.07
N ASP A 250 8.62 25.14 6.34
CA ASP A 250 9.41 26.17 5.64
C ASP A 250 10.93 26.04 5.90
N ASP A 251 11.32 25.37 6.98
CA ASP A 251 12.71 25.15 7.42
C ASP A 251 13.27 23.77 7.03
N GLU A 252 12.48 22.89 6.41
CA GLU A 252 12.90 21.55 6.02
C GLU A 252 13.37 21.48 4.56
N TYR A 253 14.43 20.71 4.34
CA TYR A 253 14.92 20.42 3.00
C TYR A 253 13.92 19.60 2.19
N ARG A 254 13.86 19.87 0.88
CA ARG A 254 13.14 19.01 -0.06
C ARG A 254 13.72 17.61 -0.03
N THR A 255 13.00 16.72 0.64
CA THR A 255 13.43 15.35 0.92
C THR A 255 12.66 14.39 0.03
N SER A 256 13.37 13.42 -0.55
CA SER A 256 12.76 12.28 -1.23
C SER A 256 13.09 10.97 -0.52
N TYR A 257 12.10 10.08 -0.45
CA TYR A 257 12.21 8.79 0.23
C TYR A 257 12.31 7.66 -0.78
N LEU A 258 13.42 6.92 -0.76
CA LEU A 258 13.65 5.76 -1.61
C LEU A 258 13.42 4.47 -0.82
N GLY A 259 12.31 3.79 -1.08
CA GLY A 259 12.05 2.44 -0.56
C GLY A 259 12.74 1.38 -1.41
N ILE A 260 13.53 0.51 -0.80
CA ILE A 260 14.17 -0.64 -1.47
C ILE A 260 13.69 -1.92 -0.79
N GLY A 261 13.14 -2.82 -1.60
CA GLY A 261 12.74 -4.15 -1.16
C GLY A 261 13.11 -5.22 -2.16
N PHE A 262 13.03 -6.46 -1.70
CA PHE A 262 13.47 -7.63 -2.44
C PHE A 262 12.34 -8.65 -2.51
N TYR A 263 12.17 -9.28 -3.67
CA TYR A 263 11.23 -10.37 -3.87
C TYR A 263 11.88 -11.52 -4.62
N ARG A 264 11.37 -12.74 -4.45
CA ARG A 264 11.82 -13.93 -5.19
C ARG A 264 10.98 -14.11 -6.44
N ASP A 265 11.64 -14.54 -7.52
CA ASP A 265 10.98 -14.90 -8.77
C ASP A 265 10.24 -16.25 -8.65
N LEU A 266 9.30 -16.51 -9.56
CA LEU A 266 8.46 -17.72 -9.57
C LEU A 266 9.27 -19.00 -9.82
N ASP A 267 10.37 -18.90 -10.56
CA ASP A 267 11.21 -20.04 -10.95
C ASP A 267 12.01 -20.65 -9.80
N GLY A 268 11.87 -20.14 -8.56
CA GLY A 268 12.43 -20.75 -7.35
C GLY A 268 13.96 -20.76 -7.29
N GLN A 269 14.66 -20.31 -8.35
CA GLN A 269 16.06 -19.96 -8.27
C GLN A 269 16.18 -18.88 -7.19
N ARG A 270 17.09 -19.07 -6.24
CA ARG A 270 17.30 -18.25 -5.02
C ARG A 270 17.65 -16.78 -5.26
N LEU A 271 17.42 -16.27 -6.46
CA LEU A 271 17.76 -14.93 -6.89
C LEU A 271 16.62 -13.99 -6.49
N TRP A 272 16.96 -13.09 -5.57
CA TRP A 272 16.09 -11.99 -5.22
C TRP A 272 16.20 -10.92 -6.32
N THR A 273 15.10 -10.24 -6.63
CA THR A 273 15.11 -9.04 -7.49
C THR A 273 14.77 -7.83 -6.64
N SER A 274 15.50 -6.75 -6.83
CA SER A 274 15.25 -5.50 -6.13
C SER A 274 14.18 -4.67 -6.81
N THR A 275 13.38 -3.98 -5.99
CA THR A 275 12.47 -2.93 -6.44
C THR A 275 12.75 -1.67 -5.66
N ALA A 276 12.85 -0.55 -6.36
CA ALA A 276 12.93 0.77 -5.78
C ALA A 276 11.61 1.51 -5.96
N GLN A 277 11.22 2.28 -4.95
CA GLN A 277 10.10 3.20 -5.03
C GLN A 277 10.51 4.54 -4.45
N MET A 278 10.53 5.56 -5.30
CA MET A 278 10.86 6.91 -4.90
C MET A 278 9.57 7.69 -4.62
N PHE A 279 9.44 8.20 -3.41
CA PHE A 279 8.34 9.05 -2.99
C PHE A 279 8.83 10.49 -2.89
N ASP A 280 8.12 11.40 -3.56
CA ASP A 280 8.36 12.83 -3.41
C ASP A 280 7.73 13.39 -2.13
N GLU A 281 7.96 14.66 -1.86
CA GLU A 281 7.43 15.37 -0.69
C GLU A 281 5.88 15.42 -0.66
N ARG A 282 5.22 15.12 -1.78
CA ARG A 282 3.77 15.05 -1.90
C ARG A 282 3.23 13.64 -1.64
N GLY A 283 4.11 12.66 -1.42
CA GLY A 283 3.77 11.25 -1.27
C GLY A 283 3.48 10.54 -2.60
N LYS A 284 3.77 11.17 -3.75
CA LYS A 284 3.59 10.52 -5.05
C LYS A 284 4.75 9.55 -5.27
N GLY A 285 4.42 8.27 -5.45
CA GLY A 285 5.38 7.19 -5.66
C GLY A 285 5.67 6.93 -7.13
N ILE A 286 6.96 6.91 -7.48
CA ILE A 286 7.49 6.43 -8.76
C ILE A 286 8.13 5.06 -8.53
N ILE A 287 7.76 4.09 -9.35
CA ILE A 287 8.21 2.70 -9.29
C ILE A 287 9.33 2.47 -10.28
N LEU A 288 10.41 1.85 -9.79
CA LEU A 288 11.58 1.51 -10.58
C LEU A 288 11.97 0.06 -10.26
N ARG A 289 12.00 -0.78 -11.29
CA ARG A 289 12.60 -2.11 -11.17
C ARG A 289 14.13 -1.97 -11.09
N GLY A 290 14.73 -2.62 -10.10
CA GLY A 290 16.17 -2.65 -9.92
C GLY A 290 16.81 -3.92 -10.47
N ALA A 291 18.08 -4.12 -10.12
CA ALA A 291 18.87 -5.27 -10.54
C ALA A 291 18.57 -6.53 -9.72
N ARG A 292 19.17 -7.64 -10.15
CA ARG A 292 19.20 -8.89 -9.39
C ARG A 292 20.02 -8.67 -8.12
N ALA A 293 19.52 -9.15 -7.01
CA ALA A 293 20.14 -9.02 -5.71
C ALA A 293 20.98 -10.26 -5.38
N HIS A 294 22.08 -10.00 -4.69
CA HIS A 294 22.98 -10.98 -4.13
C HIS A 294 22.50 -11.38 -2.74
N THR A 295 22.93 -12.54 -2.26
CA THR A 295 22.59 -13.03 -0.91
C THR A 295 23.84 -13.53 -0.23
N ASP A 296 24.05 -13.13 1.01
CA ASP A 296 25.12 -13.70 1.81
C ASP A 296 24.72 -15.09 2.31
N ARG A 297 25.63 -16.06 2.14
CA ARG A 297 25.58 -17.32 2.89
C ARG A 297 26.32 -17.09 4.21
N PRO A 298 25.74 -17.44 5.38
CA PRO A 298 24.52 -18.21 5.61
C PRO A 298 23.24 -17.39 5.90
N GLY A 299 23.30 -16.06 5.87
CA GLY A 299 22.24 -15.17 6.39
C GLY A 299 20.99 -14.94 5.52
N ASN A 300 20.99 -15.35 4.24
CA ASN A 300 19.86 -15.15 3.31
C ASN A 300 19.36 -13.69 3.23
N HIS A 301 20.22 -12.72 3.59
CA HIS A 301 19.90 -11.30 3.50
C HIS A 301 20.21 -10.81 2.08
N PRO A 302 19.23 -10.31 1.33
CA PRO A 302 19.47 -9.80 -0.01
C PRO A 302 20.09 -8.40 0.03
N TYR A 303 21.05 -8.17 -0.85
CA TYR A 303 21.75 -6.90 -1.05
C TYR A 303 22.09 -6.68 -2.53
N LEU A 304 22.40 -5.45 -2.90
CA LEU A 304 22.84 -5.05 -4.23
C LEU A 304 24.36 -4.98 -4.32
N THR A 305 24.91 -5.18 -5.51
CA THR A 305 26.32 -4.81 -5.75
C THR A 305 26.49 -3.29 -5.68
N ARG A 306 27.74 -2.83 -5.59
CA ARG A 306 28.05 -1.40 -5.63
C ARG A 306 27.51 -0.75 -6.92
N GLU A 307 27.73 -1.42 -8.05
CA GLU A 307 27.31 -0.96 -9.37
C GLU A 307 25.78 -0.91 -9.49
N ASP A 308 25.09 -1.93 -8.97
CA ASP A 308 23.63 -1.98 -9.00
C ASP A 308 22.99 -0.97 -8.05
N ALA A 309 23.57 -0.76 -6.87
CA ALA A 309 23.14 0.26 -5.91
C ALA A 309 23.29 1.67 -6.52
N TYR A 310 24.44 1.96 -7.11
CA TYR A 310 24.71 3.20 -7.85
C TYR A 310 23.69 3.40 -8.97
N ALA A 311 23.50 2.40 -9.85
CA ALA A 311 22.59 2.50 -10.99
C ALA A 311 21.13 2.70 -10.56
N LEU A 312 20.71 2.02 -9.48
CA LEU A 312 19.35 2.13 -8.95
C LEU A 312 19.06 3.54 -8.42
N LEU A 313 19.98 4.10 -7.64
CA LEU A 313 19.79 5.43 -7.08
C LEU A 313 19.93 6.52 -8.14
N ARG A 314 20.90 6.39 -9.07
CA ARG A 314 21.04 7.30 -10.22
C ARG A 314 19.76 7.38 -11.05
N LYS A 315 19.19 6.22 -11.40
CA LYS A 315 17.92 6.12 -12.14
C LYS A 315 16.76 6.72 -11.35
N SER A 316 16.75 6.55 -10.03
CA SER A 316 15.74 7.13 -9.14
C SER A 316 15.83 8.66 -9.13
N ALA A 317 17.03 9.20 -8.91
CA ALA A 317 17.28 10.64 -8.95
C ALA A 317 16.90 11.26 -10.31
N ASP A 318 17.22 10.59 -11.42
CA ASP A 318 16.83 11.06 -12.76
C ASP A 318 15.32 11.07 -12.96
N ALA A 319 14.61 10.03 -12.50
CA ALA A 319 13.16 9.99 -12.54
C ALA A 319 12.54 11.14 -11.74
N TYR A 320 13.10 11.46 -10.56
CA TYR A 320 12.71 12.62 -9.76
C TYR A 320 12.93 13.93 -10.53
N ARG A 321 14.13 14.13 -11.10
CA ARG A 321 14.47 15.32 -11.89
C ARG A 321 13.60 15.48 -13.13
N MET A 322 13.21 14.40 -13.79
CA MET A 322 12.29 14.47 -14.93
C MET A 322 10.94 15.06 -14.53
N GLN A 323 10.44 14.73 -13.33
CA GLN A 323 9.17 15.23 -12.82
C GLN A 323 9.27 16.65 -12.23
N HIS A 324 10.33 16.93 -11.46
CA HIS A 324 10.44 18.17 -10.66
C HIS A 324 11.39 19.22 -11.26
N ARG A 325 12.13 18.86 -12.31
CA ARG A 325 13.16 19.69 -12.98
C ARG A 325 14.34 20.12 -12.11
N HIS A 326 14.47 19.55 -10.91
CA HIS A 326 15.63 19.66 -10.03
C HIS A 326 15.83 18.32 -9.29
N TYR A 327 17.03 18.11 -8.71
CA TYR A 327 17.27 17.00 -7.77
C TYR A 327 16.79 17.39 -6.36
N PRO A 328 16.45 16.44 -5.47
CA PRO A 328 16.10 16.77 -4.09
C PRO A 328 17.34 17.29 -3.34
N ALA A 329 17.13 18.03 -2.25
CA ALA A 329 18.24 18.47 -1.39
C ALA A 329 18.68 17.36 -0.43
N ARG A 330 17.77 16.44 -0.09
CA ARG A 330 18.02 15.31 0.80
C ARG A 330 17.38 14.02 0.26
N VAL A 331 18.08 12.89 0.40
CA VAL A 331 17.55 11.56 0.06
C VAL A 331 17.62 10.64 1.26
N VAL A 332 16.48 10.03 1.61
CA VAL A 332 16.40 9.02 2.67
C VAL A 332 16.13 7.65 2.04
N VAL A 333 17.07 6.72 2.16
CA VAL A 333 16.96 5.35 1.66
C VAL A 333 16.44 4.43 2.76
N LEU A 334 15.23 3.90 2.59
CA LEU A 334 14.61 2.93 3.50
C LEU A 334 14.67 1.53 2.88
N LYS A 335 15.36 0.60 3.52
CA LYS A 335 15.56 -0.77 3.01
C LYS A 335 14.93 -1.82 3.93
N THR A 336 14.44 -2.92 3.36
CA THR A 336 13.88 -4.06 4.14
C THR A 336 14.92 -5.04 4.69
N SER A 337 16.17 -4.94 4.24
CA SER A 337 17.30 -5.77 4.68
C SER A 337 18.49 -4.89 5.05
N ARG A 338 19.48 -5.50 5.72
CA ARG A 338 20.72 -4.84 6.13
C ARG A 338 21.46 -4.23 4.92
N PHE A 339 22.13 -3.10 5.14
CA PHE A 339 23.06 -2.51 4.18
C PHE A 339 24.43 -3.17 4.28
N GLU A 340 24.99 -3.52 3.12
CA GLU A 340 26.41 -3.85 2.98
C GLU A 340 27.22 -2.59 2.64
N THR A 341 28.50 -2.56 3.01
CA THR A 341 29.38 -1.39 2.78
C THR A 341 29.46 -1.04 1.30
N SER A 342 29.53 -2.03 0.41
CA SER A 342 29.54 -1.83 -1.04
C SER A 342 28.27 -1.17 -1.56
N GLU A 343 27.11 -1.44 -0.96
CA GLU A 343 25.85 -0.77 -1.33
C GLU A 343 25.88 0.69 -0.92
N VAL A 344 26.32 0.97 0.30
CA VAL A 344 26.43 2.34 0.83
C VAL A 344 27.35 3.16 -0.09
N ASP A 345 28.53 2.64 -0.40
CA ASP A 345 29.47 3.30 -1.33
C ASP A 345 28.85 3.58 -2.71
N GLY A 346 28.02 2.65 -3.21
CA GLY A 346 27.35 2.79 -4.50
C GLY A 346 26.28 3.88 -4.47
N PHE A 347 25.49 3.92 -3.40
CA PHE A 347 24.48 4.96 -3.19
C PHE A 347 25.13 6.34 -2.99
N GLU A 348 26.16 6.46 -2.16
CA GLU A 348 26.90 7.70 -1.94
C GLU A 348 27.51 8.23 -3.24
N ALA A 349 28.19 7.37 -4.01
CA ALA A 349 28.76 7.78 -5.30
C ALA A 349 27.71 8.32 -6.28
N ALA A 350 26.50 7.76 -6.28
CA ALA A 350 25.41 8.25 -7.12
C ALA A 350 24.83 9.57 -6.61
N LEU A 351 24.78 9.79 -5.29
CA LEU A 351 24.35 11.04 -4.66
C LEU A 351 25.33 12.19 -4.93
N ASP A 352 26.63 11.91 -4.78
CA ASP A 352 27.72 12.86 -5.05
C ASP A 352 27.68 13.35 -6.50
N GLU A 353 27.47 12.43 -7.46
CA GLU A 353 27.41 12.78 -8.88
C GLU A 353 26.23 13.70 -9.21
N VAL A 354 25.06 13.48 -8.60
CA VAL A 354 23.88 14.32 -8.84
C VAL A 354 23.89 15.61 -8.02
N GLY A 355 24.81 15.74 -7.05
CA GLY A 355 24.92 16.89 -6.16
C GLY A 355 23.82 16.92 -5.10
N VAL A 356 23.50 15.79 -4.47
CA VAL A 356 22.63 15.74 -3.28
C VAL A 356 23.51 15.80 -2.04
N ASP A 357 23.36 16.86 -1.25
CA ASP A 357 24.27 17.13 -0.12
C ASP A 357 23.98 16.31 1.15
N ILE A 358 22.73 15.85 1.34
CA ILE A 358 22.30 15.21 2.60
C ILE A 358 21.70 13.84 2.30
N SER A 359 22.15 12.81 3.03
CA SER A 359 21.58 11.48 2.88
C SER A 359 21.51 10.68 4.18
N ASP A 360 20.45 9.87 4.27
CA ASP A 360 20.26 8.95 5.39
C ASP A 360 19.86 7.58 4.86
N MET A 361 20.56 6.52 5.30
CA MET A 361 20.24 5.15 4.90
C MET A 361 19.83 4.35 6.13
N VAL A 362 18.62 3.77 6.11
CA VAL A 362 18.01 3.15 7.28
C VAL A 362 17.40 1.81 6.92
N TRP A 363 17.91 0.77 7.57
CA TRP A 363 17.28 -0.53 7.50
C TRP A 363 16.09 -0.54 8.46
N VAL A 364 14.90 -0.72 7.90
CA VAL A 364 13.64 -0.80 8.64
C VAL A 364 13.30 -2.27 8.83
N GLN A 365 13.62 -2.81 10.00
CA GLN A 365 13.30 -4.17 10.38
C GLN A 365 11.88 -4.23 10.94
N GLU A 366 11.01 -5.01 10.30
CA GLU A 366 9.56 -5.03 10.59
C GLU A 366 9.18 -5.78 11.86
N SER A 367 10.11 -6.53 12.43
CA SER A 367 9.91 -7.27 13.66
C SER A 367 11.19 -7.37 14.46
N THR A 368 11.06 -7.17 15.76
CA THR A 368 12.14 -7.33 16.73
C THR A 368 11.58 -8.13 17.92
N PRO A 369 12.40 -8.93 18.61
CA PRO A 369 11.99 -9.58 19.85
C PRO A 369 11.78 -8.60 21.01
N LEU A 370 12.17 -7.33 20.82
CA LEU A 370 12.04 -6.28 21.83
C LEU A 370 10.61 -5.76 21.90
N ALA A 371 10.11 -5.57 23.12
CA ALA A 371 8.80 -5.00 23.38
C ALA A 371 8.84 -4.02 24.55
N LEU A 372 8.17 -2.88 24.40
CA LEU A 372 7.89 -1.94 25.46
C LEU A 372 6.60 -2.32 26.16
N MET A 373 6.66 -2.37 27.49
CA MET A 373 5.50 -2.56 28.34
C MET A 373 5.15 -1.25 29.02
N ARG A 374 3.87 -0.92 29.01
CA ARG A 374 3.32 0.22 29.74
C ARG A 374 2.44 -0.32 30.85
N GLU A 375 2.38 0.39 31.97
CA GLU A 375 1.40 0.10 33.01
C GLU A 375 -0.04 0.25 32.48
N GLY A 376 -0.93 -0.64 32.91
CA GLY A 376 -2.34 -0.72 32.52
C GLY A 376 -2.64 -1.70 31.38
N ASP A 377 -3.89 -1.67 30.91
CA ASP A 377 -4.42 -2.67 29.95
C ASP A 377 -4.09 -2.37 28.47
N TYR A 378 -3.51 -1.20 28.21
CA TYR A 378 -3.24 -0.72 26.85
C TYR A 378 -1.75 -0.86 26.52
N PRO A 379 -1.41 -1.28 25.29
CA PRO A 379 -0.02 -1.38 24.86
C PRO A 379 0.64 0.00 24.77
N ALA A 380 1.95 0.01 24.49
CA ALA A 380 2.71 1.22 24.21
C ALA A 380 2.00 2.15 23.22
N LEU A 381 2.19 3.46 23.40
CA LEU A 381 1.58 4.47 22.55
C LEU A 381 2.14 4.36 21.13
N ARG A 382 1.30 4.61 20.13
CA ARG A 382 1.82 4.93 18.79
C ARG A 382 2.70 6.18 18.91
N GLY A 383 3.87 6.14 18.28
CA GLY A 383 4.91 7.16 18.42
C GLY A 383 5.89 6.92 19.56
N SER A 384 5.74 5.88 20.39
CA SER A 384 6.77 5.51 21.37
C SER A 384 8.08 5.15 20.65
N PHE A 385 9.14 5.90 20.96
CA PHE A 385 10.48 5.77 20.41
C PHE A 385 11.48 5.52 21.54
N VAL A 386 12.40 4.57 21.32
CA VAL A 386 13.50 4.28 22.25
C VAL A 386 14.80 4.15 21.48
N ASP A 387 15.78 4.98 21.83
CA ASP A 387 17.13 4.94 21.31
C ASP A 387 17.96 3.90 22.07
N LEU A 388 18.48 2.91 21.34
CA LEU A 388 19.34 1.84 21.83
C LEU A 388 20.83 2.10 21.51
N GLY A 389 21.17 3.30 21.03
CA GLY A 389 22.52 3.75 20.67
C GLY A 389 22.93 3.34 19.26
N ARG A 390 22.85 2.04 18.93
CA ARG A 390 23.17 1.51 17.57
C ARG A 390 21.95 1.30 16.68
N SER A 391 20.78 1.23 17.30
CA SER A 391 19.48 1.09 16.64
C SER A 391 18.45 1.81 17.49
N ALA A 392 17.23 1.94 16.97
CA ALA A 392 16.11 2.42 17.75
C ALA A 392 14.87 1.58 17.52
N ILE A 393 13.96 1.61 18.49
CA ILE A 393 12.65 1.00 18.41
C ILE A 393 11.63 2.11 18.17
N LEU A 394 10.73 1.92 17.20
CA LEU A 394 9.61 2.81 16.92
C LEU A 394 8.28 2.05 16.87
N TYR A 395 7.35 2.43 17.74
CA TYR A 395 5.97 1.95 17.70
C TYR A 395 5.14 2.72 16.67
N SER A 396 5.11 2.25 15.42
CA SER A 396 4.17 2.74 14.41
C SER A 396 2.74 2.29 14.67
N ARG A 397 2.53 1.13 15.32
CA ARG A 397 1.22 0.74 15.86
C ARG A 397 1.28 0.69 17.37
N GLY A 398 0.19 1.07 18.00
CA GLY A 398 0.10 1.15 19.45
C GLY A 398 -1.21 1.81 19.84
N SER A 399 -1.36 2.07 21.13
CA SER A 399 -2.50 2.83 21.63
C SER A 399 -2.51 4.22 21.01
N VAL A 400 -3.64 4.62 20.43
CA VAL A 400 -3.78 5.89 19.73
C VAL A 400 -4.69 6.81 20.55
N PRO A 401 -4.15 7.89 21.16
CA PRO A 401 -4.94 8.81 21.97
C PRO A 401 -6.16 9.36 21.23
N TYR A 402 -6.00 9.73 19.95
CA TYR A 402 -7.10 10.23 19.12
C TYR A 402 -8.26 9.23 18.97
N TYR A 403 -7.98 7.92 18.89
CA TYR A 403 -9.02 6.88 18.85
C TYR A 403 -9.55 6.50 20.22
N GLY A 404 -8.84 6.85 21.29
CA GLY A 404 -9.12 6.39 22.65
C GLY A 404 -8.92 4.88 22.85
N THR A 405 -8.23 4.20 21.94
CA THR A 405 -8.01 2.73 22.00
C THR A 405 -6.84 2.28 21.12
N TYR A 406 -6.49 1.00 21.21
CA TYR A 406 -5.62 0.30 20.27
C TYR A 406 -6.46 -0.54 19.29
N PRO A 407 -6.41 -0.27 17.97
CA PRO A 407 -7.26 -0.95 16.99
C PRO A 407 -6.76 -2.33 16.55
N GLY A 408 -5.61 -2.79 17.06
CA GLY A 408 -5.06 -4.10 16.69
C GLY A 408 -5.53 -5.24 17.60
N ALA A 409 -5.60 -6.45 17.04
CA ALA A 409 -6.05 -7.64 17.77
C ALA A 409 -4.94 -8.35 18.58
N ARG A 410 -3.68 -8.01 18.34
CA ARG A 410 -2.49 -8.62 18.98
C ARG A 410 -1.60 -7.53 19.54
N VAL A 411 -0.76 -7.87 20.52
CA VAL A 411 0.26 -6.97 21.05
C VAL A 411 1.06 -6.34 19.88
N PRO A 412 1.14 -5.00 19.80
CA PRO A 412 1.84 -4.34 18.71
C PRO A 412 3.33 -4.68 18.75
N ARG A 413 3.88 -5.01 17.58
CA ARG A 413 5.32 -5.19 17.40
C ARG A 413 5.90 -3.90 16.84
N PRO A 414 6.98 -3.37 17.43
CA PRO A 414 7.60 -2.16 16.92
C PRO A 414 8.48 -2.45 15.70
N LEU A 415 8.78 -1.39 14.97
CA LEU A 415 9.83 -1.37 13.97
C LEU A 415 11.17 -1.18 14.68
N GLU A 416 12.20 -1.89 14.22
CA GLU A 416 13.57 -1.62 14.61
C GLU A 416 14.28 -0.87 13.48
N LEU A 417 14.77 0.33 13.79
CA LEU A 417 15.45 1.22 12.86
C LEU A 417 16.94 1.09 13.06
N ARG A 418 17.65 0.67 12.02
CA ARG A 418 19.10 0.47 12.02
C ARG A 418 19.74 1.39 10.98
N PRO A 419 20.30 2.55 11.38
CA PRO A 419 20.96 3.43 10.44
C PRO A 419 22.24 2.78 9.91
N ALA A 420 22.56 3.03 8.65
CA ALA A 420 23.90 2.80 8.14
C ALA A 420 24.88 3.81 8.77
N PRO A 421 26.18 3.51 8.83
CA PRO A 421 27.19 4.49 9.20
C PRO A 421 27.13 5.72 8.27
N GLY A 422 27.47 6.91 8.80
CA GLY A 422 27.61 8.12 7.97
C GLY A 422 26.35 8.95 7.75
N GLY A 423 25.20 8.60 8.37
CA GLY A 423 23.99 9.42 8.25
C GLY A 423 24.10 10.80 8.89
N ASP A 424 23.54 11.81 8.21
CA ASP A 424 23.59 13.22 8.62
C ASP A 424 22.53 13.58 9.67
N THR A 425 21.45 12.80 9.75
CA THR A 425 20.28 13.14 10.56
C THR A 425 20.18 12.30 11.84
N PRO A 426 19.81 12.89 12.99
CA PRO A 426 19.52 12.12 14.20
C PRO A 426 18.42 11.08 13.97
N LEU A 427 18.64 9.85 14.46
CA LEU A 427 17.70 8.73 14.27
C LEU A 427 16.28 9.02 14.81
N ALA A 428 16.19 9.90 15.81
CA ALA A 428 14.92 10.37 16.36
C ALA A 428 14.08 11.18 15.36
N GLN A 429 14.71 11.99 14.52
CA GLN A 429 14.05 12.77 13.47
C GLN A 429 13.64 11.86 12.30
N ILE A 430 14.52 10.93 11.90
CA ILE A 430 14.17 9.86 10.94
C ILE A 430 12.95 9.06 11.42
N ALA A 431 12.85 8.77 12.73
CA ALA A 431 11.71 8.06 13.29
C ALA A 431 10.39 8.87 13.20
N GLU A 432 10.44 10.20 13.36
CA GLU A 432 9.30 11.10 13.16
C GLU A 432 8.83 11.06 11.71
N GLU A 433 9.77 11.13 10.75
CA GLU A 433 9.47 11.03 9.32
C GLU A 433 8.88 9.65 8.95
N ILE A 434 9.46 8.56 9.45
CA ILE A 434 8.92 7.20 9.25
C ILE A 434 7.50 7.09 9.82
N LEU A 435 7.25 7.65 11.01
CA LEU A 435 5.91 7.67 11.59
C LEU A 435 4.94 8.46 10.70
N ALA A 436 5.34 9.60 10.15
CA ALA A 436 4.54 10.39 9.22
C ALA A 436 4.22 9.62 7.93
N LEU A 437 5.22 8.96 7.35
CA LEU A 437 5.07 8.14 6.14
C LEU A 437 4.12 6.95 6.31
N THR A 438 3.85 6.48 7.52
CA THR A 438 2.82 5.44 7.76
C THR A 438 1.40 5.95 7.44
N LYS A 439 1.18 7.27 7.49
CA LYS A 439 -0.11 7.91 7.21
C LYS A 439 -0.35 8.18 5.72
N MET A 440 0.63 7.89 4.86
CA MET A 440 0.62 8.18 3.43
C MET A 440 0.10 7.03 2.56
N ASN A 441 -0.58 6.05 3.16
CA ASN A 441 -1.23 4.96 2.43
C ASN A 441 -2.63 5.40 1.94
N TRP A 442 -2.73 5.99 0.76
CA TRP A 442 -4.02 6.42 0.18
C TRP A 442 -4.99 5.28 -0.20
N ASN A 443 -4.62 4.00 0.00
CA ASN A 443 -5.57 2.88 -0.12
C ASN A 443 -6.42 2.67 1.14
N SER A 444 -6.16 3.41 2.23
CA SER A 444 -6.95 3.36 3.46
C SER A 444 -6.96 4.72 4.15
N THR A 445 -8.05 5.07 4.80
CA THR A 445 -8.17 6.30 5.58
C THR A 445 -7.79 6.13 7.05
N GLN A 446 -7.48 4.90 7.49
CA GLN A 446 -7.01 4.62 8.84
C GLN A 446 -5.50 4.92 8.91
N PHE A 447 -5.10 5.83 9.81
CA PHE A 447 -3.74 6.37 9.77
C PHE A 447 -2.67 5.59 10.56
N ASP A 448 -3.05 4.66 11.45
CA ASP A 448 -2.12 3.89 12.29
C ASP A 448 -1.53 2.66 11.58
N GLN A 449 -1.10 2.84 10.32
CA GLN A 449 -0.50 1.75 9.54
C GLN A 449 0.85 1.32 10.14
N ALA A 450 1.19 0.04 10.00
CA ALA A 450 2.43 -0.51 10.55
C ALA A 450 3.70 -0.06 9.81
N LEU A 451 3.63 0.01 8.48
CA LEU A 451 4.80 0.23 7.64
C LEU A 451 4.73 1.62 6.99
N PRO A 452 5.87 2.35 6.91
CA PRO A 452 5.93 3.57 6.12
C PRO A 452 5.71 3.23 4.64
N ILE A 453 5.15 4.18 3.88
CA ILE A 453 4.75 3.94 2.49
C ILE A 453 5.88 3.40 1.58
N PRO A 454 7.17 3.81 1.70
CA PRO A 454 8.22 3.28 0.84
C PRO A 454 8.46 1.78 1.05
N ILE A 455 8.50 1.34 2.31
CA ILE A 455 8.67 -0.09 2.65
C ILE A 455 7.43 -0.91 2.26
N ARG A 456 6.23 -0.38 2.52
CA ARG A 456 4.99 -1.03 2.12
C ARG A 456 4.91 -1.22 0.60
N ALA A 457 5.22 -0.16 -0.14
CA ALA A 457 5.21 -0.17 -1.59
C ALA A 457 6.20 -1.20 -2.15
N ALA A 458 7.41 -1.27 -1.59
CA ALA A 458 8.41 -2.26 -1.98
C ALA A 458 7.90 -3.69 -1.91
N ARG A 459 7.21 -4.05 -0.81
CA ARG A 459 6.62 -5.38 -0.67
C ARG A 459 5.48 -5.63 -1.65
N GLN A 460 4.57 -4.66 -1.80
CA GLN A 460 3.38 -4.82 -2.64
C GLN A 460 3.74 -4.90 -4.13
N VAL A 461 4.63 -4.03 -4.58
CA VAL A 461 5.11 -4.00 -5.95
C VAL A 461 5.91 -5.26 -6.27
N GLY A 462 6.82 -5.69 -5.38
CA GLY A 462 7.58 -6.93 -5.59
C GLY A 462 6.69 -8.16 -5.77
N ARG A 463 5.58 -8.24 -5.01
CA ARG A 463 4.58 -9.33 -5.17
C ARG A 463 3.91 -9.35 -6.54
N ILE A 464 3.75 -8.20 -7.19
CA ILE A 464 3.13 -8.07 -8.51
C ILE A 464 4.17 -8.28 -9.61
N LEU A 465 5.34 -7.64 -9.50
CA LEU A 465 6.40 -7.71 -10.50
C LEU A 465 6.97 -9.12 -10.69
N LYS A 466 6.85 -10.02 -9.69
CA LYS A 466 7.19 -11.45 -9.84
C LYS A 466 6.36 -12.16 -10.93
N HIS A 467 5.23 -11.59 -11.34
CA HIS A 467 4.38 -12.13 -12.41
C HIS A 467 4.55 -11.38 -13.74
N VAL A 468 5.47 -10.42 -13.84
CA VAL A 468 5.70 -9.59 -15.02
C VAL A 468 7.10 -9.87 -15.56
N SER A 469 7.19 -10.33 -16.80
CA SER A 469 8.47 -10.65 -17.45
C SER A 469 9.38 -9.41 -17.56
N TYR A 470 10.69 -9.60 -17.61
CA TYR A 470 11.66 -8.49 -17.63
C TYR A 470 11.56 -7.61 -18.90
N GLY A 471 11.09 -8.18 -20.01
CA GLY A 471 10.90 -7.47 -21.28
C GLY A 471 9.54 -6.78 -21.45
N ASP A 472 8.60 -6.97 -20.52
CA ASP A 472 7.28 -6.34 -20.61
C ASP A 472 7.36 -4.89 -20.11
N ARG A 473 6.60 -4.01 -20.75
CA ARG A 473 6.47 -2.60 -20.34
C ARG A 473 5.77 -2.53 -18.98
N ASP A 474 6.45 -1.96 -17.98
CA ASP A 474 5.90 -1.71 -16.66
C ASP A 474 5.30 -0.30 -16.52
N GLN A 475 4.50 -0.11 -15.48
CA GLN A 475 3.97 1.21 -15.11
C GLN A 475 4.88 1.85 -14.08
N SER A 476 5.19 3.12 -14.25
CA SER A 476 6.00 3.87 -13.29
C SER A 476 5.19 4.45 -12.13
N ASP A 477 3.87 4.60 -12.26
CA ASP A 477 3.04 5.21 -11.20
C ASP A 477 2.55 4.13 -10.21
N TYR A 478 2.76 4.37 -8.92
CA TYR A 478 2.36 3.45 -7.85
C TYR A 478 0.85 3.12 -7.85
N ARG A 479 -0.01 4.02 -8.33
CA ARG A 479 -1.47 3.82 -8.33
C ARG A 479 -1.94 2.59 -9.11
N TYR A 480 -1.15 2.09 -10.06
CA TYR A 480 -1.48 0.89 -10.84
C TYR A 480 -1.25 -0.42 -10.05
N TYR A 481 -0.43 -0.38 -9.00
CA TYR A 481 -0.04 -1.56 -8.22
C TYR A 481 -0.93 -1.82 -7.00
N ILE A 482 -1.65 -0.81 -6.50
CA ILE A 482 -2.41 -0.93 -5.24
C ILE A 482 -3.87 -1.33 -5.40
#